data_AF-A0A3S0FA35-F1
#
_entry.id   AF-A0A3S0FA35-F1
#
_cell.length_a   1.000
_cell.length_b   1.000
_cell.length_c   1.000
_cell.angle_alpha   90.00
_cell.angle_beta   90.00
_cell.angle_gamma   90.00
#
_symmetry.space_group_name_H-M   'P 1'
#
loop_
_entity.id
_entity.type
_entity.pdbx_description
1 polymer ?
#
loop_
_entity_poly.entity_id
_entity_poly.type
_entity_poly.pdbx_seq_one_letter_code
_entity_poly.pdbx_strand_id
1 'polypeptide(L)'
;MDISNEELYQTALSDEQPEQNAVDVTANDQVDPGQQPRDESGRFAPKPEATEQEAKPVKAEQPTEAMVPSWRLREKSDEIEGLRSQLARLQSQLPQAPKQPAQKPDPFENPDGFVRANVSEAVDPIKAEVNGIKEQFSLMYAIDKFGEEKVNSAFQALHQAAMRGDTEASATISRVKQSMTPYQDIVKWHEKQAVFSEIGGDPQAWFAKQLEEKLKDDKFKSELAGKLNPQQEKPKPVFNVPPSLNRAASAAAALDEAGDLSNESLFITALS
;
A
#
# COMPACT_ATOMS: atom_id res chain seq x y z
N MET A 1 12.77 42.10 29.84
CA MET A 1 12.21 43.03 28.85
C MET A 1 11.42 42.15 27.90
N ASP A 2 10.20 41.79 28.32
CA ASP A 2 9.32 40.93 27.53
C ASP A 2 8.51 41.81 26.59
N ILE A 3 8.93 41.85 25.32
CA ILE A 3 8.21 42.57 24.27
C ILE A 3 6.97 41.72 23.95
N SER A 4 5.79 42.28 24.22
CA SER A 4 4.53 41.60 23.98
C SER A 4 4.25 41.51 22.47
N ASN A 5 3.62 40.42 22.04
CA ASN A 5 3.32 40.16 20.61
C ASN A 5 2.59 41.35 19.94
N GLU A 6 1.84 42.13 20.71
CA GLU A 6 1.10 43.30 20.22
C GLU A 6 2.03 44.45 19.77
N GLU A 7 3.20 44.61 20.39
CA GLU A 7 4.21 45.61 20.00
C GLU A 7 4.98 45.20 18.73
N LEU A 8 5.15 43.88 18.49
CA LEU A 8 5.70 43.37 17.24
C LEU A 8 4.73 43.59 16.06
N TYR A 9 3.42 43.45 16.30
CA TYR A 9 2.41 43.71 15.28
C TYR A 9 2.26 45.21 14.94
N GLN A 10 2.41 46.11 15.91
CA GLN A 10 2.37 47.56 15.61
C GLN A 10 3.62 48.07 14.89
N THR A 11 4.78 47.47 15.12
CA THR A 11 6.03 47.83 14.43
C THR A 11 5.98 47.43 12.94
N ALA A 12 5.33 46.32 12.60
CA ALA A 12 5.17 45.89 11.22
C ALA A 12 4.16 46.74 10.41
N LEU A 13 3.30 47.50 11.08
CA LEU A 13 2.26 48.31 10.41
C LEU A 13 2.65 49.78 10.23
N SER A 14 3.75 50.23 10.83
CA SER A 14 4.12 51.66 10.90
C SER A 14 5.42 52.05 10.19
N ASP A 15 6.05 51.17 9.40
CA ASP A 15 7.29 51.52 8.68
C ASP A 15 7.04 51.83 7.19
N GLU A 16 6.89 53.13 6.97
CA GLU A 16 7.31 53.97 5.83
C GLU A 16 7.44 53.41 4.39
N GLN A 17 6.75 54.11 3.50
CA GLN A 17 6.97 54.19 2.06
C GLN A 17 8.43 54.51 1.71
N PRO A 18 9.01 53.95 0.63
CA PRO A 18 10.12 54.60 -0.04
C PRO A 18 9.60 55.49 -1.18
N GLU A 19 9.92 56.77 -1.03
CA GLU A 19 9.79 57.80 -2.04
C GLU A 19 10.61 57.51 -3.31
N GLN A 20 10.10 58.12 -4.37
CA GLN A 20 10.67 58.22 -5.71
C GLN A 20 12.05 58.87 -5.66
N ASN A 21 13.01 58.33 -6.41
CA ASN A 21 14.14 59.11 -6.90
C ASN A 21 14.42 58.81 -8.37
N ALA A 22 14.65 59.91 -9.08
CA ALA A 22 14.71 60.05 -10.53
C ALA A 22 16.00 59.47 -11.14
N VAL A 23 15.80 58.81 -12.29
CA VAL A 23 16.53 58.90 -13.56
C VAL A 23 18.01 59.31 -13.53
N ASP A 24 18.88 58.41 -14.01
CA ASP A 24 19.93 58.81 -14.96
C ASP A 24 20.08 57.75 -16.07
N VAL A 25 20.26 58.23 -17.30
CA VAL A 25 20.25 57.49 -18.56
C VAL A 25 21.69 57.42 -19.09
N THR A 26 22.13 56.22 -19.47
CA THR A 26 23.05 55.87 -20.59
C THR A 26 23.52 54.43 -20.36
N ALA A 27 23.66 53.50 -21.31
CA ALA A 27 23.74 53.56 -22.76
C ALA A 27 23.18 52.27 -23.38
N ASN A 28 22.79 52.42 -24.64
CA ASN A 28 22.30 51.44 -25.60
C ASN A 28 23.33 50.31 -25.90
N ASP A 29 22.97 49.03 -25.80
CA ASP A 29 23.33 48.00 -26.79
C ASP A 29 22.60 46.65 -26.61
N GLN A 30 21.90 46.26 -27.68
CA GLN A 30 21.78 44.92 -28.29
C GLN A 30 21.44 43.64 -27.48
N VAL A 31 20.17 43.23 -27.60
CA VAL A 31 19.66 42.03 -28.33
C VAL A 31 20.44 40.69 -28.28
N ASP A 32 19.78 39.71 -27.64
CA ASP A 32 19.65 38.25 -27.94
C ASP A 32 20.72 37.22 -27.47
N PRO A 33 20.40 36.35 -26.47
CA PRO A 33 21.22 35.22 -26.07
C PRO A 33 20.66 33.90 -26.63
N GLY A 34 21.15 33.43 -27.78
CA GLY A 34 20.66 32.16 -28.32
C GLY A 34 21.24 31.68 -29.63
N GLN A 35 22.56 31.61 -29.81
CA GLN A 35 23.13 30.93 -30.98
C GLN A 35 24.32 30.03 -30.62
N GLN A 36 24.06 28.73 -30.59
CA GLN A 36 25.10 27.71 -30.81
C GLN A 36 25.63 27.87 -32.25
N PRO A 37 26.95 27.75 -32.48
CA PRO A 37 27.49 27.86 -33.84
C PRO A 37 26.99 26.71 -34.70
N ARG A 38 26.33 27.05 -35.81
CA ARG A 38 25.95 26.14 -36.91
C ARG A 38 27.04 26.18 -37.97
N ASP A 39 27.35 25.02 -38.54
CA ASP A 39 28.29 24.92 -39.66
C ASP A 39 27.70 25.61 -40.91
N GLU A 40 28.54 25.98 -41.89
CA GLU A 40 28.18 26.72 -43.12
C GLU A 40 27.16 26.03 -44.04
N SER A 41 26.60 24.89 -43.62
CA SER A 41 25.50 24.17 -44.28
C SER A 41 24.26 23.98 -43.39
N GLY A 42 24.15 24.72 -42.28
CA GLY A 42 22.90 24.87 -41.52
C GLY A 42 22.38 23.62 -40.80
N ARG A 43 23.24 22.63 -40.51
CA ARG A 43 22.90 21.43 -39.73
C ARG A 43 23.63 21.43 -38.38
N PHE A 44 23.04 20.79 -37.37
CA PHE A 44 23.68 20.58 -36.06
C PHE A 44 24.69 19.44 -36.14
N ALA A 45 25.93 19.66 -35.71
CA ALA A 45 26.99 18.66 -35.72
C ALA A 45 26.74 17.54 -34.67
N PRO A 46 26.87 16.24 -35.03
CA PRO A 46 26.81 15.14 -34.06
C PRO A 46 28.12 15.06 -33.24
N LYS A 47 27.97 14.77 -31.94
CA LYS A 47 29.05 14.64 -30.97
C LYS A 47 29.80 13.31 -31.18
N PRO A 48 31.15 13.30 -31.33
CA PRO A 48 31.89 12.05 -31.47
C PRO A 48 32.06 11.32 -30.13
N GLU A 49 31.84 10.01 -30.18
CA GLU A 49 32.16 9.00 -29.16
C GLU A 49 33.67 8.76 -29.04
N ALA A 50 34.13 8.59 -27.80
CA ALA A 50 35.44 8.08 -27.34
C ALA A 50 35.33 7.99 -25.80
N THR A 51 35.69 6.95 -25.05
CA THR A 51 36.31 5.65 -25.30
C THR A 51 36.02 4.78 -24.08
N GLU A 52 35.84 3.50 -24.35
CA GLU A 52 35.83 2.33 -23.48
C GLU A 52 37.03 2.28 -22.50
N GLN A 53 36.78 2.05 -21.21
CA GLN A 53 37.77 1.46 -20.29
C GLN A 53 37.08 0.46 -19.35
N GLU A 54 37.39 -0.81 -19.59
CA GLU A 54 37.20 -1.95 -18.69
C GLU A 54 37.88 -1.74 -17.33
N ALA A 55 37.18 -2.12 -16.26
CA ALA A 55 37.80 -2.61 -15.03
C ALA A 55 36.96 -3.74 -14.42
N LYS A 56 37.65 -4.84 -14.12
CA LYS A 56 37.17 -6.16 -13.64
C LYS A 56 36.58 -6.14 -12.21
N PRO A 57 35.89 -7.22 -11.79
CA PRO A 57 34.78 -7.15 -10.82
C PRO A 57 35.24 -7.30 -9.37
N VAL A 58 34.60 -6.54 -8.47
CA VAL A 58 34.70 -6.77 -7.02
C VAL A 58 33.59 -7.74 -6.60
N LYS A 59 34.03 -8.83 -6.00
CA LYS A 59 33.25 -9.93 -5.42
C LYS A 59 32.37 -9.41 -4.26
N ALA A 60 31.06 -9.53 -4.38
CA ALA A 60 30.12 -9.24 -3.31
C ALA A 60 29.95 -10.47 -2.40
N GLU A 61 30.54 -10.42 -1.21
CA GLU A 61 30.19 -11.28 -0.09
C GLU A 61 28.83 -10.83 0.46
N GLN A 62 27.89 -11.77 0.62
CA GLN A 62 26.59 -11.54 1.23
C GLN A 62 26.75 -11.33 2.74
N PRO A 63 26.11 -10.32 3.37
CA PRO A 63 26.07 -10.23 4.82
C PRO A 63 24.98 -11.15 5.36
N THR A 64 25.39 -12.04 6.25
CA THR A 64 24.55 -12.86 7.14
C THR A 64 23.56 -11.99 7.93
N GLU A 65 22.32 -12.47 8.07
CA GLU A 65 21.25 -11.89 8.89
C GLU A 65 21.72 -11.59 10.32
N ALA A 66 22.15 -10.35 10.54
CA ALA A 66 22.41 -9.84 11.87
C ALA A 66 21.07 -9.50 12.52
N MET A 67 20.65 -10.34 13.47
CA MET A 67 19.55 -10.05 14.42
C MET A 67 19.73 -8.64 14.97
N VAL A 68 18.93 -7.69 14.48
CA VAL A 68 19.06 -6.28 14.83
C VAL A 68 18.46 -6.08 16.23
N PRO A 69 19.24 -5.67 17.24
CA PRO A 69 18.71 -5.44 18.58
C PRO A 69 17.62 -4.36 18.60
N SER A 70 16.64 -4.45 19.49
CA SER A 70 15.49 -3.52 19.58
C SER A 70 15.87 -2.03 19.75
N TRP A 71 17.06 -1.72 20.29
CA TRP A 71 17.57 -0.34 20.35
C TRP A 71 17.95 0.21 18.97
N ARG A 72 18.48 -0.63 18.07
CA ARG A 72 18.76 -0.28 16.67
C ARG A 72 17.48 -0.11 15.86
N LEU A 73 16.38 -0.76 16.26
CA LEU A 73 15.06 -0.55 15.66
C LEU A 73 14.46 0.80 16.06
N ARG A 74 14.63 1.22 17.33
CA ARG A 74 14.26 2.57 17.79
C ARG A 74 15.08 3.65 17.11
N GLU A 75 16.40 3.47 17.04
CA GLU A 75 17.29 4.42 16.36
C GLU A 75 16.96 4.56 14.87
N LYS A 76 16.63 3.45 14.21
CA LYS A 76 16.10 3.48 12.83
C LYS A 76 14.74 4.17 12.72
N SER A 77 13.85 3.97 13.69
CA SER A 77 12.55 4.65 13.70
C SER A 77 12.72 6.15 13.87
N ASP A 78 13.58 6.58 14.79
CA ASP A 78 13.91 7.99 15.02
C ASP A 78 14.60 8.61 13.79
N GLU A 79 15.47 7.84 13.12
CA GLU A 79 16.13 8.24 11.87
C GLU A 79 15.12 8.37 10.72
N ILE A 80 14.17 7.44 10.61
CA ILE A 80 13.07 7.52 9.64
C ILE A 80 12.15 8.70 9.94
N GLU A 81 11.80 8.96 11.19
CA GLU A 81 11.00 10.10 11.63
C GLU A 81 11.70 11.43 11.30
N GLY A 82 13.02 11.48 11.52
CA GLY A 82 13.88 12.60 11.16
C GLY A 82 13.95 12.82 9.64
N LEU A 83 14.13 11.75 8.87
CA LEU A 83 14.13 11.80 7.40
C LEU A 83 12.75 12.20 6.85
N ARG A 84 11.67 11.70 7.45
CA ARG A 84 10.29 12.05 7.08
C ARG A 84 10.00 13.50 7.38
N SER A 85 10.45 14.01 8.52
CA SER A 85 10.34 15.42 8.90
C SER A 85 11.17 16.32 7.98
N GLN A 86 12.37 15.88 7.60
CA GLN A 86 13.21 16.59 6.63
C GLN A 86 12.58 16.59 5.23
N LEU A 87 12.04 15.45 4.77
CA LEU A 87 11.34 15.35 3.49
C LEU A 87 10.07 16.20 3.48
N ALA A 88 9.27 16.19 4.55
CA ALA A 88 8.09 17.04 4.68
C ALA A 88 8.47 18.53 4.67
N ARG A 89 9.59 18.89 5.30
CA ARG A 89 10.12 20.26 5.32
C ARG A 89 10.74 20.68 3.99
N LEU A 90 11.36 19.77 3.24
CA LEU A 90 11.82 19.99 1.88
C LEU A 90 10.63 20.12 0.92
N GLN A 91 9.61 19.27 1.08
CA GLN A 91 8.40 19.29 0.26
C GLN A 91 7.55 20.53 0.52
N SER A 92 7.52 21.06 1.75
CA SER A 92 6.88 22.34 2.05
C SER A 92 7.70 23.56 1.61
N GLN A 93 9.01 23.40 1.43
CA GLN A 93 9.91 24.43 0.89
C GLN A 93 10.01 24.41 -0.63
N LEU A 94 9.68 23.30 -1.30
CA LEU A 94 9.46 23.33 -2.73
C LEU A 94 8.26 24.26 -2.96
N PRO A 95 8.45 25.41 -3.62
CA PRO A 95 7.31 26.16 -4.10
C PRO A 95 6.55 25.19 -4.99
N GLN A 96 5.33 24.81 -4.62
CA GLN A 96 4.41 24.35 -5.65
C GLN A 96 4.42 25.48 -6.65
N ALA A 97 4.98 25.23 -7.84
CA ALA A 97 5.00 26.23 -8.89
C ALA A 97 3.59 26.79 -8.92
N PRO A 98 3.40 28.11 -8.67
CA PRO A 98 2.07 28.67 -8.63
C PRO A 98 1.44 28.25 -9.94
N LYS A 99 0.45 27.35 -9.87
CA LYS A 99 -0.31 26.98 -11.05
C LYS A 99 -0.85 28.32 -11.51
N GLN A 100 -0.26 28.87 -12.57
CA GLN A 100 -0.74 30.11 -13.14
C GLN A 100 -2.25 29.92 -13.25
N PRO A 101 -3.06 30.82 -12.66
CA PRO A 101 -4.49 30.65 -12.71
C PRO A 101 -4.83 30.46 -14.18
N ALA A 102 -5.30 29.26 -14.51
CA ALA A 102 -5.65 28.95 -15.89
C ALA A 102 -6.63 30.04 -16.30
N GLN A 103 -6.31 30.76 -17.39
CA GLN A 103 -7.15 31.86 -17.84
C GLN A 103 -8.59 31.32 -17.92
N LYS A 104 -9.50 31.94 -17.16
CA LYS A 104 -10.89 31.49 -17.09
C LYS A 104 -11.39 31.49 -18.54
N PRO A 105 -11.93 30.36 -19.05
CA PRO A 105 -12.40 30.30 -20.44
C PRO A 105 -13.39 31.44 -20.69
N ASP A 106 -13.31 32.11 -21.84
CA ASP A 106 -14.22 33.20 -22.15
C ASP A 106 -15.67 32.67 -22.17
N PRO A 107 -16.60 33.24 -21.38
CA PRO A 107 -18.00 32.83 -21.40
C PRO A 107 -18.68 32.96 -22.77
N PHE A 108 -18.17 33.80 -23.67
CA PHE A 108 -18.74 33.99 -25.01
C PHE A 108 -18.18 33.02 -26.04
N GLU A 109 -16.88 32.70 -25.98
CA GLU A 109 -16.26 31.73 -26.91
C GLU A 109 -16.47 30.28 -26.46
N ASN A 110 -16.50 30.02 -25.15
CA ASN A 110 -16.67 28.69 -24.58
C ASN A 110 -17.50 28.72 -23.27
N PRO A 111 -18.83 28.91 -23.36
CA PRO A 111 -19.71 28.98 -22.20
C PRO A 111 -19.63 27.73 -21.31
N ASP A 112 -19.55 26.53 -21.91
CA ASP A 112 -19.45 25.27 -21.17
C ASP A 112 -18.11 25.13 -20.43
N GLY A 113 -17.03 25.67 -20.99
CA GLY A 113 -15.72 25.72 -20.35
C GLY A 113 -15.72 26.66 -19.15
N PHE A 114 -16.35 27.84 -19.28
CA PHE A 114 -16.49 28.81 -18.20
C PHE A 114 -17.29 28.23 -17.03
N VAL A 115 -18.44 27.57 -17.30
CA VAL A 115 -19.24 26.92 -16.26
C VAL A 115 -18.42 25.83 -15.56
N ARG A 116 -17.74 24.95 -16.30
CA ARG A 116 -16.90 23.90 -15.72
C ARG A 116 -15.77 24.45 -14.86
N ALA A 117 -15.10 25.52 -15.31
CA ALA A 117 -14.01 26.16 -14.57
C ALA A 117 -14.49 26.73 -13.22
N ASN A 118 -15.62 27.45 -13.22
CA ASN A 118 -16.20 27.99 -11.98
C ASN A 118 -16.68 26.87 -11.04
N VAL A 119 -17.26 25.79 -11.58
CA VAL A 119 -17.64 24.62 -10.78
C VAL A 119 -16.41 23.93 -10.19
N SER A 120 -15.33 23.72 -10.96
CA SER A 120 -14.10 23.16 -10.41
C SER A 120 -13.47 24.04 -9.35
N GLU A 121 -13.44 25.37 -9.55
CA GLU A 121 -12.92 26.32 -8.56
C GLU A 121 -13.66 26.24 -7.22
N ALA A 122 -14.98 26.03 -7.25
CA ALA A 122 -15.79 25.86 -6.04
C ALA A 122 -15.67 24.45 -5.42
N VAL A 123 -15.56 23.40 -6.24
CA VAL A 123 -15.66 21.99 -5.78
C VAL A 123 -14.30 21.37 -5.46
N ASP A 124 -13.23 21.78 -6.12
CA ASP A 124 -11.88 21.24 -5.90
C ASP A 124 -11.36 21.42 -4.46
N PRO A 125 -11.53 22.55 -3.76
CA PRO A 125 -11.14 22.66 -2.35
C PRO A 125 -11.92 21.68 -1.46
N ILE A 126 -13.22 21.49 -1.73
CA ILE A 126 -14.07 20.55 -0.99
C ILE A 126 -13.58 19.11 -1.23
N LYS A 127 -13.25 18.75 -2.48
CA LYS A 127 -12.67 17.43 -2.79
C LYS A 127 -11.34 17.20 -2.07
N ALA A 128 -10.49 18.22 -2.00
CA ALA A 128 -9.21 18.13 -1.30
C ALA A 128 -9.42 17.88 0.21
N GLU A 129 -10.35 18.60 0.83
CA GLU A 129 -10.70 18.42 2.25
C GLU A 129 -11.30 17.03 2.51
N VAL A 130 -12.26 16.60 1.70
CA VAL A 130 -12.87 15.25 1.80
C VAL A 130 -11.82 14.16 1.65
N ASN A 131 -10.89 14.31 0.70
CA ASN A 131 -9.79 13.36 0.54
C ASN A 131 -8.87 13.36 1.76
N GLY A 132 -8.57 14.51 2.34
CA GLY A 132 -7.78 14.62 3.58
C GLY A 132 -8.45 13.93 4.76
N ILE A 133 -9.75 14.14 4.96
CA ILE A 133 -10.55 13.48 6.01
C ILE A 133 -10.54 11.96 5.79
N LYS A 134 -10.76 11.51 4.55
CA LYS A 134 -10.73 10.08 4.19
C LYS A 134 -9.37 9.45 4.49
N GLU A 135 -8.30 10.15 4.16
CA GLU A 135 -6.93 9.69 4.40
C GLU A 135 -6.63 9.58 5.91
N GLN A 136 -6.97 10.60 6.70
CA GLN A 136 -6.80 10.59 8.16
C GLN A 136 -7.61 9.47 8.82
N PHE A 137 -8.88 9.32 8.46
CA PHE A 137 -9.73 8.26 8.99
C PHE A 137 -9.19 6.88 8.61
N SER A 138 -8.78 6.70 7.35
CA SER A 138 -8.18 5.45 6.92
C SER A 138 -6.88 5.14 7.64
N LEU A 139 -6.05 6.14 7.95
CA LEU A 139 -4.82 5.95 8.70
C LEU A 139 -5.14 5.49 10.12
N MET A 140 -5.99 6.23 10.83
CA MET A 140 -6.41 5.90 12.19
C MET A 140 -7.02 4.49 12.26
N TYR A 141 -7.89 4.15 11.31
CA TYR A 141 -8.50 2.82 11.21
C TYR A 141 -7.46 1.70 10.96
N ALA A 142 -6.46 1.95 10.12
CA ALA A 142 -5.41 0.98 9.86
C ALA A 142 -4.48 0.83 11.08
N ILE A 143 -4.16 1.92 11.78
CA ILE A 143 -3.37 1.88 13.02
C ILE A 143 -4.11 1.08 14.10
N ASP A 144 -5.41 1.33 14.28
CA ASP A 144 -6.24 0.61 15.25
C ASP A 144 -6.27 -0.91 14.95
N LYS A 145 -6.40 -1.29 13.67
CA LYS A 145 -6.47 -2.71 13.27
C LYS A 145 -5.14 -3.45 13.24
N PHE A 146 -4.09 -2.83 12.70
CA PHE A 146 -2.83 -3.51 12.36
C PHE A 146 -1.65 -3.06 13.22
N GLY A 147 -1.80 -1.97 13.96
CA GLY A 147 -0.72 -1.31 14.67
C GLY A 147 0.07 -0.34 13.79
N GLU A 148 0.61 0.70 14.42
CA GLU A 148 1.34 1.78 13.75
C GLU A 148 2.58 1.29 12.98
N GLU A 149 3.36 0.40 13.59
CA GLU A 149 4.60 -0.13 12.98
C GLU A 149 4.32 -0.82 11.65
N LYS A 150 3.27 -1.66 11.57
CA LYS A 150 2.90 -2.37 10.34
C LYS A 150 2.45 -1.40 9.24
N VAL A 151 1.67 -0.39 9.60
CA VAL A 151 1.18 0.61 8.64
C VAL A 151 2.35 1.43 8.08
N ASN A 152 3.25 1.89 8.95
CA ASN A 152 4.43 2.64 8.53
C ASN A 152 5.38 1.79 7.67
N SER A 153 5.62 0.54 8.05
CA SER A 153 6.42 -0.41 7.27
C SER A 153 5.82 -0.65 5.88
N ALA A 154 4.50 -0.89 5.80
CA ALA A 154 3.82 -1.13 4.54
C ALA A 154 3.87 0.10 3.61
N PHE A 155 3.70 1.31 4.16
CA PHE A 155 3.81 2.55 3.40
C PHE A 155 5.22 2.74 2.82
N GLN A 156 6.26 2.52 3.64
CA GLN A 156 7.65 2.62 3.20
C GLN A 156 7.97 1.57 2.13
N ALA A 157 7.53 0.33 2.31
CA ALA A 157 7.72 -0.73 1.33
C ALA A 157 7.08 -0.38 -0.02
N LEU A 158 5.86 0.15 -0.01
CA LEU A 158 5.17 0.56 -1.23
C LEU A 158 5.89 1.73 -1.90
N HIS A 159 6.34 2.71 -1.13
CA HIS A 159 7.11 3.84 -1.64
C HIS A 159 8.41 3.38 -2.31
N GLN A 160 9.17 2.49 -1.65
CA GLN A 160 10.40 1.93 -2.21
C GLN A 160 10.15 1.10 -3.46
N ALA A 161 9.10 0.26 -3.48
CA ALA A 161 8.74 -0.54 -4.64
C ALA A 161 8.35 0.34 -5.84
N ALA A 162 7.59 1.41 -5.59
CA ALA A 162 7.24 2.39 -6.61
C ALA A 162 8.47 3.11 -7.18
N MET A 163 9.42 3.50 -6.33
CA MET A 163 10.69 4.11 -6.76
C MET A 163 11.55 3.18 -7.61
N ARG A 164 11.46 1.86 -7.37
CA ARG A 164 12.16 0.83 -8.17
C ARG A 164 11.45 0.51 -9.49
N GLY A 165 10.28 1.10 -9.75
CA GLY A 165 9.49 0.84 -10.95
C GLY A 165 8.74 -0.51 -10.90
N ASP A 166 8.43 -1.03 -9.71
CA ASP A 166 7.63 -2.25 -9.59
C ASP A 166 6.22 -2.01 -10.18
N THR A 167 5.87 -2.85 -11.15
CA THR A 167 4.58 -2.77 -11.83
C THR A 167 3.42 -3.04 -10.86
N GLU A 168 3.57 -3.96 -9.91
CA GLU A 168 2.52 -4.29 -8.95
C GLU A 168 2.34 -3.17 -7.92
N ALA A 169 3.42 -2.51 -7.51
CA ALA A 169 3.36 -1.33 -6.65
C ALA A 169 2.62 -0.18 -7.36
N SER A 170 2.90 0.05 -8.65
CA SER A 170 2.22 1.09 -9.43
C SER A 170 0.72 0.84 -9.58
N ALA A 171 0.32 -0.42 -9.78
CA ALA A 171 -1.08 -0.84 -9.85
C ALA A 171 -1.75 -0.66 -8.49
N THR A 172 -1.05 -0.97 -7.40
CA THR A 172 -1.53 -0.79 -6.03
C THR A 172 -1.74 0.69 -5.71
N ILE A 173 -0.82 1.58 -6.09
CA ILE A 173 -0.99 3.03 -5.91
C ILE A 173 -2.26 3.53 -6.61
N SER A 174 -2.49 3.09 -7.84
CA SER A 174 -3.71 3.45 -8.58
C SER A 174 -4.98 2.98 -7.88
N ARG A 175 -4.97 1.76 -7.33
CA ARG A 175 -6.09 1.22 -6.53
C ARG A 175 -6.29 2.01 -5.23
N VAL A 176 -5.21 2.31 -4.52
CA VAL A 176 -5.22 3.05 -3.24
C VAL A 176 -5.82 4.45 -3.42
N LYS A 177 -5.51 5.13 -4.53
CA LYS A 177 -6.10 6.46 -4.85
C LYS A 177 -7.63 6.43 -4.97
N GLN A 178 -8.18 5.32 -5.46
CA GLN A 178 -9.62 5.13 -5.65
C GLN A 178 -10.31 4.51 -4.43
N SER A 179 -9.54 3.87 -3.54
CA SER A 179 -10.06 3.15 -2.38
C SER A 179 -10.65 4.09 -1.32
N MET A 180 -11.62 3.58 -0.56
CA MET A 180 -12.12 4.27 0.64
C MET A 180 -11.17 4.12 1.83
N THR A 181 -10.35 3.07 1.84
CA THR A 181 -9.44 2.72 2.94
C THR A 181 -8.01 2.55 2.42
N PRO A 182 -7.37 3.63 1.91
CA PRO A 182 -6.05 3.57 1.29
C PRO A 182 -5.00 2.85 2.16
N TYR A 183 -4.88 3.19 3.44
CA TYR A 183 -3.86 2.60 4.31
C TYR A 183 -4.07 1.11 4.58
N GLN A 184 -5.32 0.66 4.69
CA GLN A 184 -5.60 -0.76 4.83
C GLN A 184 -5.18 -1.54 3.57
N ASP A 185 -5.40 -0.99 2.38
CA ASP A 185 -5.03 -1.65 1.15
C ASP A 185 -3.51 -1.68 0.94
N ILE A 186 -2.80 -0.65 1.40
CA ILE A 186 -1.33 -0.64 1.46
C ILE A 186 -0.82 -1.76 2.38
N VAL A 187 -1.41 -1.93 3.57
CA VAL A 187 -1.02 -3.01 4.51
C VAL A 187 -1.27 -4.38 3.89
N LYS A 188 -2.43 -4.62 3.29
CA LYS A 188 -2.75 -5.89 2.63
C LYS A 188 -1.76 -6.22 1.50
N TRP A 189 -1.38 -5.22 0.71
CA TRP A 189 -0.38 -5.39 -0.34
C TRP A 189 0.98 -5.80 0.27
N HIS A 190 1.40 -5.17 1.36
CA HIS A 190 2.65 -5.51 2.03
C HIS A 190 2.62 -6.92 2.65
N GLU A 191 1.50 -7.32 3.27
CA GLU A 191 1.30 -8.68 3.78
C GLU A 191 1.36 -9.71 2.65
N LYS A 192 0.71 -9.40 1.52
CA LYS A 192 0.78 -10.23 0.32
C LYS A 192 2.24 -10.40 -0.13
N GLN A 193 3.01 -9.32 -0.17
CA GLN A 193 4.43 -9.38 -0.57
C GLN A 193 5.27 -10.22 0.41
N ALA A 194 5.01 -10.10 1.72
CA ALA A 194 5.67 -10.92 2.73
C ALA A 194 5.35 -12.41 2.55
N VAL A 195 4.09 -12.76 2.30
CA VAL A 195 3.66 -14.14 2.01
C VAL A 195 4.32 -14.67 0.75
N PHE A 196 4.37 -13.89 -0.33
CA PHE A 196 5.07 -14.31 -1.56
C PHE A 196 6.57 -14.52 -1.33
N SER A 197 7.19 -13.71 -0.47
CA SER A 197 8.60 -13.86 -0.11
C SER A 197 8.85 -15.10 0.75
N GLU A 198 7.91 -15.45 1.63
CA GLU A 198 7.99 -16.63 2.51
C GLU A 198 7.76 -17.95 1.74
N ILE A 199 6.75 -17.98 0.87
CA ILE A 199 6.41 -19.16 0.06
C ILE A 199 7.45 -19.37 -1.04
N GLY A 200 7.95 -18.28 -1.64
CA GLY A 200 8.87 -18.34 -2.77
C GLY A 200 8.22 -18.91 -4.03
N GLY A 201 9.03 -19.62 -4.83
CA GLY A 201 8.61 -20.16 -6.14
C GLY A 201 7.88 -21.51 -6.09
N ASP A 202 7.82 -22.18 -4.94
CA ASP A 202 7.18 -23.50 -4.80
C ASP A 202 6.25 -23.55 -3.57
N PRO A 203 4.95 -23.25 -3.78
CA PRO A 203 3.94 -23.37 -2.74
C PRO A 203 3.80 -24.77 -2.14
N GLN A 204 4.03 -25.81 -2.94
CA GLN A 204 3.85 -27.18 -2.49
C GLN A 204 4.97 -27.60 -1.54
N ALA A 205 6.21 -27.20 -1.83
CA ALA A 205 7.33 -27.42 -0.92
C ALA A 205 7.17 -26.67 0.41
N TRP A 206 6.68 -25.42 0.40
CA TRP A 206 6.38 -24.69 1.63
C TRP A 206 5.30 -25.41 2.45
N PHE A 207 4.20 -25.85 1.81
CA PHE A 207 3.13 -26.57 2.49
C PHE A 207 3.61 -27.91 3.06
N ALA A 208 4.40 -28.69 2.30
CA ALA A 208 4.96 -29.96 2.76
C ALA A 208 5.84 -29.77 4.00
N LYS A 209 6.71 -28.75 4.02
CA LYS A 209 7.54 -28.42 5.18
C LYS A 209 6.71 -28.04 6.41
N GLN A 210 5.72 -27.16 6.23
CA GLN A 210 4.80 -26.78 7.30
C GLN A 210 4.00 -27.99 7.83
N LEU A 211 3.55 -28.87 6.93
CA LEU A 211 2.84 -30.09 7.31
C LEU A 211 3.75 -31.05 8.10
N GLU A 212 4.99 -31.26 7.66
CA GLU A 212 5.97 -32.08 8.38
C GLU A 212 6.29 -31.52 9.76
N GLU A 213 6.39 -30.19 9.91
CA GLU A 213 6.62 -29.54 11.19
C GLU A 213 5.42 -29.69 12.13
N LYS A 214 4.20 -29.52 11.62
CA LYS A 214 2.96 -29.77 12.37
C LYS A 214 2.81 -31.25 12.74
N LEU A 215 3.20 -32.16 11.85
CA LEU A 215 3.22 -33.60 12.14
C LEU A 215 4.24 -34.00 13.20
N LYS A 216 5.22 -33.16 13.55
CA LYS A 216 6.13 -33.41 14.68
C LYS A 216 5.49 -33.03 16.02
N ASP A 217 4.51 -32.11 16.02
CA ASP A 217 3.80 -31.66 17.23
C ASP A 217 2.83 -32.74 17.75
N ASP A 218 3.03 -33.17 18.99
CA ASP A 218 2.24 -34.25 19.61
C ASP A 218 0.77 -33.87 19.84
N LYS A 219 0.48 -32.57 19.98
CA LYS A 219 -0.91 -32.09 20.03
C LYS A 219 -1.63 -32.30 18.70
N PHE A 220 -0.94 -32.03 17.60
CA PHE A 220 -1.51 -32.22 16.27
C PHE A 220 -1.65 -33.71 15.93
N LYS A 221 -0.66 -34.54 16.29
CA LYS A 221 -0.76 -36.00 16.12
C LYS A 221 -1.92 -36.61 16.91
N SER A 222 -2.14 -36.18 18.16
CA SER A 222 -3.24 -36.70 18.98
C SER A 222 -4.61 -36.27 18.49
N GLU A 223 -4.75 -35.03 18.01
CA GLU A 223 -5.98 -34.57 17.34
C GLU A 223 -6.24 -35.34 16.04
N LEU A 224 -5.19 -35.55 15.23
CA LEU A 224 -5.29 -36.33 14.00
C LEU A 224 -5.64 -37.80 14.29
N ALA A 225 -5.01 -38.41 15.29
CA ALA A 225 -5.34 -39.77 15.74
C ALA A 225 -6.76 -39.86 16.32
N GLY A 226 -7.23 -38.84 17.04
CA GLY A 226 -8.61 -38.77 17.53
C GLY A 226 -9.65 -38.67 16.40
N LYS A 227 -9.31 -37.99 15.29
CA LYS A 227 -10.14 -37.89 14.08
C LYS A 227 -10.06 -39.13 13.18
N LEU A 228 -8.90 -39.80 13.13
CA LEU A 228 -8.66 -41.00 12.35
C LEU A 228 -9.06 -42.28 13.08
N ASN A 229 -9.22 -42.24 14.40
CA ASN A 229 -9.84 -43.33 15.13
C ASN A 229 -11.32 -43.31 14.71
N PRO A 230 -11.80 -44.27 13.89
CA PRO A 230 -13.24 -44.40 13.70
C PRO A 230 -13.77 -44.56 15.10
N GLN A 231 -14.61 -43.62 15.52
CA GLN A 231 -15.28 -43.66 16.81
C GLN A 231 -15.69 -45.10 17.01
N GLN A 232 -15.08 -45.77 17.99
CA GLN A 232 -15.56 -47.03 18.49
C GLN A 232 -17.00 -46.71 18.88
N GLU A 233 -17.93 -47.00 17.96
CA GLU A 233 -19.31 -47.23 18.28
C GLU A 233 -19.22 -48.22 19.43
N LYS A 234 -19.46 -47.71 20.63
CA LYS A 234 -19.58 -48.55 21.81
C LYS A 234 -20.46 -49.71 21.37
N PRO A 235 -19.98 -50.97 21.43
CA PRO A 235 -20.80 -52.08 20.98
C PRO A 235 -22.13 -51.94 21.70
N LYS A 236 -23.20 -51.69 20.94
CA LYS A 236 -24.55 -51.69 21.48
C LYS A 236 -24.64 -53.02 22.23
N PRO A 237 -24.98 -53.03 23.54
CA PRO A 237 -24.99 -54.26 24.29
C PRO A 237 -25.86 -55.24 23.51
N VAL A 238 -25.24 -56.30 23.00
CA VAL A 238 -25.97 -57.42 22.41
C VAL A 238 -26.64 -58.07 23.60
N PHE A 239 -27.85 -57.61 23.89
CA PHE A 239 -28.71 -58.25 24.86
C PHE A 239 -29.06 -59.60 24.25
N ASN A 240 -28.30 -60.64 24.62
CA ASN A 240 -28.64 -62.02 24.31
C ASN A 240 -29.90 -62.35 25.10
N VAL A 241 -31.06 -62.04 24.52
CA VAL A 241 -32.33 -62.59 24.97
C VAL A 241 -32.23 -64.10 24.74
N PRO A 242 -32.39 -64.95 25.77
CA PRO A 242 -32.41 -66.40 25.59
C PRO A 242 -33.52 -66.79 24.59
N PRO A 243 -33.37 -67.92 23.87
CA PRO A 243 -34.29 -68.33 22.82
C PRO A 243 -35.62 -68.80 23.41
N SER A 244 -36.45 -67.86 23.84
CA SER A 244 -37.84 -68.12 24.24
C SER A 244 -38.78 -66.94 24.01
N LEU A 245 -38.33 -65.84 23.40
CA LEU A 245 -39.19 -64.70 23.03
C LEU A 245 -39.26 -64.42 21.51
N ASN A 246 -38.78 -65.34 20.67
CA ASN A 246 -38.84 -65.22 19.20
C ASN A 246 -40.24 -65.49 18.59
N ARG A 247 -41.33 -65.32 19.34
CA ARG A 247 -42.66 -65.67 18.84
C ARG A 247 -43.79 -64.80 19.39
N ALA A 248 -43.65 -63.48 19.37
CA ALA A 248 -44.79 -62.56 19.38
C ALA A 248 -44.35 -61.13 19.03
N ALA A 249 -44.34 -60.78 17.73
CA ALA A 249 -44.65 -59.44 17.18
C ALA A 249 -44.09 -59.32 15.74
N SER A 250 -44.63 -60.11 14.82
CA SER A 250 -44.59 -59.80 13.40
C SER A 250 -45.64 -58.72 13.13
N ALA A 251 -45.28 -57.44 13.23
CA ALA A 251 -46.08 -56.31 12.73
C ALA A 251 -45.30 -54.98 12.75
N ALA A 252 -44.19 -54.88 12.02
CA ALA A 252 -43.61 -53.61 11.57
C ALA A 252 -42.49 -53.83 10.52
N ALA A 253 -42.68 -54.78 9.61
CA ALA A 253 -41.85 -54.86 8.40
C ALA A 253 -42.41 -53.87 7.38
N ALA A 254 -42.14 -52.58 7.58
CA ALA A 254 -42.33 -51.53 6.57
C ALA A 254 -41.74 -50.21 7.09
N LEU A 255 -40.40 -50.10 7.14
CA LEU A 255 -39.65 -48.84 7.19
C LEU A 255 -38.15 -49.16 7.09
N ASP A 256 -37.77 -49.89 6.02
CA ASP A 256 -36.38 -50.07 5.60
C ASP A 256 -36.13 -49.30 4.29
N GLU A 257 -36.82 -48.17 4.14
CA GLU A 257 -36.64 -47.21 3.05
C GLU A 257 -36.24 -45.86 3.65
N ALA A 258 -35.22 -45.89 4.50
CA ALA A 258 -34.44 -44.71 4.85
C ALA A 258 -33.07 -44.91 4.22
N GLY A 259 -32.99 -44.46 2.96
CA GLY A 259 -31.77 -44.44 2.18
C GLY A 259 -30.61 -43.85 2.96
N ASP A 260 -29.45 -44.44 2.74
CA ASP A 260 -28.15 -44.01 3.24
C ASP A 260 -28.03 -42.46 3.20
N LEU A 261 -28.02 -41.83 4.38
CA LEU A 261 -27.89 -40.38 4.58
C LEU A 261 -26.42 -39.93 4.54
N SER A 262 -25.57 -40.68 3.83
CA SER A 262 -24.20 -40.24 3.56
C SER A 262 -24.24 -38.99 2.67
N ASN A 263 -23.33 -38.03 2.91
CA ASN A 263 -23.29 -36.76 2.15
C ASN A 263 -23.23 -36.97 0.63
N GLU A 264 -22.82 -38.16 0.17
CA GLU A 264 -22.75 -38.53 -1.24
C GLU A 264 -24.15 -38.72 -1.87
N SER A 265 -25.14 -39.23 -1.12
CA SER A 265 -26.52 -39.37 -1.61
C SER A 265 -27.27 -38.02 -1.69
N LEU A 266 -26.88 -37.04 -0.87
CA LEU A 266 -27.36 -35.66 -0.94
C LEU A 266 -26.89 -34.91 -2.19
N PHE A 267 -25.69 -35.24 -2.71
CA PHE A 267 -25.23 -34.65 -3.97
C PHE A 267 -25.89 -35.28 -5.20
N ILE A 268 -26.21 -36.57 -5.16
CA ILE A 268 -26.88 -37.26 -6.27
C ILE A 268 -28.34 -36.79 -6.42
N THR A 269 -29.03 -36.53 -5.32
CA THR A 269 -30.43 -36.03 -5.34
C THR A 269 -30.55 -34.57 -5.80
N ALA A 270 -29.46 -33.79 -5.78
CA ALA A 270 -29.45 -32.39 -6.23
C ALA A 270 -29.18 -32.20 -7.74
N LEU A 271 -28.88 -33.29 -8.45
CA LEU A 271 -28.51 -33.27 -9.87
C LEU A 271 -29.50 -34.01 -10.80
N SER A 272 -30.68 -34.40 -10.28
CA SER A 272 -31.80 -34.92 -11.09
C SER A 272 -32.89 -33.88 -11.30
#